data_AF-A0A6B8RX03-F1
#
_entry.id   AF-A0A6B8RX03-F1
#
_cell.length_a   1.000
_cell.length_b   1.000
_cell.length_c   1.000
_cell.angle_alpha   90.00
_cell.angle_beta   90.00
_cell.angle_gamma   90.00
#
_symmetry.space_group_name_H-M   'P 1'
#
loop_
_entity.id
_entity.type
_entity.pdbx_description
1 polymer ?
#
loop_
_entity_poly.entity_id
_entity_poly.type
_entity_poly.pdbx_seq_one_letter_code
_entity_poly.pdbx_strand_id
1 'polypeptide(L)'
;MKKTVKQMLEALNEKFAVIGSLDAGQMVILERGSRVIELKAPNHDESAFWTNLSAIAEEQWNVGGDRTWISPELDYFIDASGEYDIPKQLDPGSYWMGDASDSDKTTTQQAFMVRNSRTNQNIHLKMHKQYSPIPNPMKRNFSTESSELLDISYVGYECETRLLALPEERSISRLEGCFDGSFTGLLFCGENSCNCKNSGAYAWYYIISAFFGVTIIVLKGGKVSGVSHQAVNRL
;
A
#
# COMPACT_ATOMS: atom_id res chain seq x y z
N MET A 1 2.26 -28.49 10.23
CA MET A 1 3.04 -27.60 9.34
C MET A 1 2.22 -26.33 9.14
N LYS A 2 2.75 -25.14 9.50
CA LYS A 2 2.01 -23.87 9.34
C LYS A 2 1.99 -23.53 7.84
N LYS A 3 0.81 -23.37 7.23
CA LYS A 3 0.70 -22.98 5.83
C LYS A 3 1.26 -21.57 5.64
N THR A 4 1.99 -21.34 4.56
CA THR A 4 2.44 -19.99 4.17
C THR A 4 1.25 -19.17 3.65
N VAL A 5 1.39 -17.84 3.59
CA VAL A 5 0.36 -16.95 3.01
C VAL A 5 0.02 -17.39 1.58
N LYS A 6 1.04 -17.58 0.73
CA LYS A 6 0.88 -18.05 -0.65
C LYS A 6 0.09 -19.36 -0.75
N GLN A 7 0.47 -20.38 0.02
CA GLN A 7 -0.21 -21.68 0.01
C GLN A 7 -1.69 -21.57 0.43
N MET A 8 -2.00 -20.64 1.32
CA MET A 8 -3.37 -20.39 1.74
C MET A 8 -4.18 -19.71 0.64
N LEU A 9 -3.62 -18.69 -0.03
CA LEU A 9 -4.28 -18.00 -1.13
C LEU A 9 -4.56 -18.96 -2.30
N GLU A 10 -3.59 -19.80 -2.66
CA GLU A 10 -3.76 -20.84 -3.68
C GLU A 10 -4.88 -21.82 -3.31
N ALA A 11 -4.93 -22.26 -2.05
CA ALA A 11 -5.95 -23.19 -1.58
C ALA A 11 -7.37 -22.58 -1.55
N LEU A 12 -7.46 -21.25 -1.40
CA LEU A 12 -8.72 -20.50 -1.39
C LEU A 12 -9.10 -19.97 -2.78
N ASN A 13 -8.26 -20.21 -3.80
CA ASN A 13 -8.43 -19.65 -5.14
C ASN A 13 -8.54 -18.11 -5.13
N GLU A 14 -7.83 -17.47 -4.21
CA GLU A 14 -7.70 -16.01 -4.15
C GLU A 14 -6.78 -15.53 -5.27
N LYS A 15 -7.08 -14.35 -5.83
CA LYS A 15 -6.23 -13.74 -6.84
C LYS A 15 -5.14 -12.89 -6.17
N PHE A 16 -3.88 -13.20 -6.46
CA PHE A 16 -2.73 -12.52 -5.88
C PHE A 16 -1.55 -12.51 -6.85
N ALA A 17 -0.60 -11.61 -6.61
CA ALA A 17 0.70 -11.58 -7.28
C ALA A 17 1.83 -11.77 -6.28
N VAL A 18 2.93 -12.35 -6.75
CA VAL A 18 4.19 -12.42 -6.02
C VAL A 18 5.23 -11.73 -6.87
N ILE A 19 5.80 -10.64 -6.36
CA ILE A 19 6.88 -9.90 -7.04
C ILE A 19 8.07 -9.76 -6.10
N GLY A 20 9.26 -9.62 -6.65
CA GLY A 20 10.48 -9.51 -5.86
C GLY A 20 11.74 -9.87 -6.62
N SER A 21 12.87 -9.84 -5.93
CA SER A 21 14.16 -10.28 -6.45
C SER A 21 15.03 -10.81 -5.32
N LEU A 22 16.13 -11.48 -5.67
CA LEU A 22 17.11 -11.95 -4.68
C LEU A 22 17.68 -10.80 -3.81
N ASP A 23 17.72 -9.57 -4.35
CA ASP A 23 18.28 -8.41 -3.67
C ASP A 23 17.25 -7.54 -2.95
N ALA A 24 16.00 -7.50 -3.43
CA ALA A 24 14.95 -6.66 -2.88
C ALA A 24 13.99 -7.39 -1.93
N GLY A 25 14.09 -8.72 -1.87
CA GLY A 25 13.18 -9.56 -1.11
C GLY A 25 11.94 -9.92 -1.93
N GLN A 26 10.91 -10.40 -1.24
CA GLN A 26 9.66 -10.86 -1.84
C GLN A 26 8.47 -10.15 -1.21
N MET A 27 7.46 -9.85 -2.02
CA MET A 27 6.19 -9.36 -1.54
C MET A 27 5.02 -10.12 -2.17
N VAL A 28 3.93 -10.27 -1.41
CA VAL A 28 2.68 -10.89 -1.87
C VAL A 28 1.60 -9.82 -1.87
N ILE A 29 1.02 -9.55 -3.04
CA ILE A 29 -0.05 -8.58 -3.24
C ILE A 29 -1.36 -9.33 -3.42
N LEU A 30 -2.33 -9.11 -2.53
CA LEU A 30 -3.69 -9.63 -2.66
C LEU A 30 -4.53 -8.67 -3.51
N GLU A 31 -5.27 -9.20 -4.50
CA GLU A 31 -6.21 -8.41 -5.30
C GLU A 31 -7.28 -7.79 -4.41
N ARG A 32 -7.88 -8.56 -3.50
CA ARG A 32 -8.81 -8.06 -2.47
C ARG A 32 -8.12 -7.00 -1.59
N GLY A 33 -8.66 -5.79 -1.58
CA GLY A 33 -8.09 -4.63 -0.90
C GLY A 33 -6.94 -3.97 -1.64
N SER A 34 -6.41 -4.59 -2.71
CA SER A 34 -5.14 -4.25 -3.34
C SER A 34 -4.08 -3.95 -2.29
N ARG A 35 -3.65 -4.99 -1.57
CA ARG A 35 -2.74 -4.84 -0.42
C ARG A 35 -1.53 -5.74 -0.53
N VAL A 36 -0.37 -5.22 -0.18
CA VAL A 36 0.80 -6.03 0.17
C VAL A 36 0.52 -6.66 1.53
N ILE A 37 0.22 -7.96 1.52
CA ILE A 37 -0.14 -8.71 2.73
C ILE A 37 1.03 -9.53 3.27
N GLU A 38 2.13 -9.66 2.54
CA GLU A 38 3.38 -10.27 3.00
C GLU A 38 4.56 -9.52 2.40
N LEU A 39 5.59 -9.23 3.21
CA LEU A 39 6.81 -8.53 2.76
C LEU A 39 8.02 -9.10 3.49
N LYS A 40 8.88 -9.84 2.78
CA LYS A 40 10.02 -10.58 3.35
C LYS A 40 11.34 -10.09 2.78
N ALA A 41 12.29 -9.82 3.67
CA ALA A 41 13.67 -9.54 3.27
C ALA A 41 14.35 -10.80 2.70
N PRO A 42 15.40 -10.64 1.86
CA PRO A 42 16.20 -11.77 1.41
C PRO A 42 16.70 -12.59 2.60
N ASN A 43 16.57 -13.92 2.52
CA ASN A 43 16.98 -14.87 3.57
C ASN A 43 16.23 -14.76 4.91
N HIS A 44 15.05 -14.13 4.93
CA HIS A 44 14.17 -14.10 6.12
C HIS A 44 12.82 -14.77 5.83
N ASP A 45 12.35 -15.58 6.77
CA ASP A 45 11.05 -16.25 6.69
C ASP A 45 9.91 -15.41 7.31
N GLU A 46 10.25 -14.39 8.09
CA GLU A 46 9.29 -13.51 8.75
C GLU A 46 8.88 -12.34 7.83
N SER A 47 7.58 -12.08 7.80
CA SER A 47 7.01 -10.92 7.12
C SER A 47 7.15 -9.68 7.98
N ALA A 48 7.51 -8.56 7.37
CA ALA A 48 7.46 -7.24 7.98
C ALA A 48 6.02 -6.73 8.18
N PHE A 49 5.05 -7.29 7.45
CA PHE A 49 3.63 -7.02 7.65
C PHE A 49 2.96 -8.08 8.50
N TRP A 50 2.06 -7.62 9.37
CA TRP A 50 1.09 -8.48 10.04
C TRP A 50 -0.02 -8.88 9.07
N THR A 51 -0.40 -10.16 9.13
CA THR A 51 -1.42 -10.77 8.26
C THR A 51 -2.33 -11.66 9.08
N ASN A 52 -3.64 -11.51 8.92
CA ASN A 52 -4.62 -12.39 9.54
C ASN A 52 -5.11 -13.45 8.54
N LEU A 53 -4.56 -14.65 8.65
CA LEU A 53 -4.90 -15.78 7.79
C LEU A 53 -6.36 -16.22 7.92
N SER A 54 -6.95 -16.15 9.12
CA SER A 54 -8.37 -16.49 9.32
C SER A 54 -9.28 -15.48 8.62
N ALA A 55 -8.94 -14.19 8.70
CA ALA A 55 -9.68 -13.16 7.99
C ALA A 55 -9.65 -13.36 6.46
N ILE A 56 -8.55 -13.89 5.92
CA ILE A 56 -8.47 -14.25 4.49
C ILE A 56 -9.43 -15.39 4.17
N ALA A 57 -9.44 -16.45 4.98
CA ALA A 57 -10.28 -17.63 4.78
C ALA A 57 -11.79 -17.37 4.96
N GLU A 58 -12.14 -16.43 5.83
CA GLU A 58 -13.51 -16.04 6.16
C GLU A 58 -14.01 -14.85 5.32
N GLU A 59 -13.26 -14.47 4.29
CA GLU A 59 -13.53 -13.32 3.40
C GLU A 59 -13.79 -12.01 4.15
N GLN A 60 -13.14 -11.83 5.30
CA GLN A 60 -13.26 -10.64 6.13
C GLN A 60 -12.41 -9.50 5.59
N TRP A 61 -12.83 -8.26 5.85
CA TRP A 61 -12.14 -7.07 5.34
C TRP A 61 -10.76 -6.86 5.96
N ASN A 62 -10.54 -7.28 7.21
CA ASN A 62 -9.31 -6.98 7.96
C ASN A 62 -8.24 -8.09 7.85
N VAL A 63 -7.68 -8.23 6.65
CA VAL A 63 -6.64 -9.23 6.36
C VAL A 63 -5.23 -8.82 6.83
N GLY A 64 -5.03 -7.58 7.28
CA GLY A 64 -3.71 -7.00 7.54
C GLY A 64 -3.10 -6.34 6.29
N GLY A 65 -1.76 -6.28 6.26
CA GLY A 65 -0.99 -5.65 5.18
C GLY A 65 -0.99 -4.12 5.21
N ASP A 66 -0.55 -3.52 4.11
CA ASP A 66 -0.74 -2.08 3.85
C ASP A 66 -2.20 -1.77 3.48
N ARG A 67 -2.65 -0.53 3.63
CA ARG A 67 -4.04 -0.16 3.32
C ARG A 67 -4.12 1.21 2.65
N THR A 68 -5.23 1.46 1.96
CA THR A 68 -5.45 2.70 1.21
C THR A 68 -6.54 3.55 1.85
N TRP A 69 -6.20 4.82 2.09
CA TRP A 69 -7.07 5.83 2.69
C TRP A 69 -7.27 7.00 1.74
N ILE A 70 -8.42 7.67 1.86
CA ILE A 70 -8.70 8.93 1.15
C ILE A 70 -8.87 10.03 2.19
N SER A 71 -8.20 11.15 1.95
CA SER A 71 -8.27 12.34 2.79
C SER A 71 -9.20 13.40 2.18
N PRO A 72 -9.87 14.25 2.99
CA PRO A 72 -9.93 14.20 4.45
C PRO A 72 -10.75 13.00 4.91
N GLU A 73 -10.26 12.29 5.93
CA GLU A 73 -10.93 11.09 6.44
C GLU A 73 -12.35 11.39 6.94
N LEU A 74 -12.53 12.47 7.71
CA LEU A 74 -13.85 12.89 8.21
C LEU A 74 -14.86 13.20 7.09
N ASP A 75 -14.39 13.48 5.88
CA ASP A 75 -15.25 13.74 4.74
C ASP A 75 -15.76 12.45 4.09
N TYR A 76 -15.07 11.31 4.26
CA TYR A 76 -15.40 10.07 3.53
C TYR A 76 -15.66 8.86 4.42
N PHE A 77 -15.25 8.91 5.70
CA PHE A 77 -15.29 7.80 6.64
C PHE A 77 -16.34 8.01 7.73
N ILE A 78 -17.41 8.74 7.39
CA ILE A 78 -18.56 8.97 8.26
C ILE A 78 -19.81 8.47 7.55
N ASP A 79 -20.51 7.54 8.18
CA ASP A 79 -21.74 6.96 7.64
C ASP A 79 -22.92 7.95 7.71
N ALA A 80 -24.12 7.49 7.31
CA ALA A 80 -25.31 8.33 7.34
C ALA A 80 -25.80 8.68 8.77
N SER A 81 -25.39 7.90 9.77
CA SER A 81 -25.73 8.11 11.18
C SER A 81 -24.75 9.06 11.89
N GLY A 82 -23.61 9.36 11.28
CA GLY A 82 -22.56 10.19 11.86
C GLY A 82 -21.45 9.39 12.54
N GLU A 83 -21.49 8.07 12.45
CA GLU A 83 -20.49 7.16 13.02
C GLU A 83 -19.33 6.95 12.04
N TYR A 84 -18.16 6.67 12.60
CA TYR A 84 -16.97 6.36 11.80
C TYR A 84 -17.13 4.99 11.13
N ASP A 85 -17.09 4.96 9.80
CA ASP A 85 -17.14 3.72 9.01
C ASP A 85 -16.19 3.79 7.81
N ILE A 86 -15.51 2.68 7.54
CA ILE A 86 -14.58 2.58 6.41
C ILE A 86 -15.41 2.20 5.17
N PRO A 87 -15.37 3.00 4.09
CA PRO A 87 -16.13 2.66 2.89
C PRO A 87 -15.73 1.29 2.34
N LYS A 88 -16.66 0.33 2.34
CA LYS A 88 -16.41 -1.03 1.85
C LYS A 88 -15.99 -1.06 0.37
N GLN A 89 -16.40 -0.04 -0.40
CA GLN A 89 -16.02 0.16 -1.79
C GLN A 89 -14.56 0.62 -1.93
N LEU A 90 -13.96 1.20 -0.89
CA LEU A 90 -12.54 1.50 -0.84
C LEU A 90 -11.75 0.32 -0.29
N ASP A 91 -12.24 -0.28 0.79
CA ASP A 91 -11.53 -1.34 1.50
C ASP A 91 -12.50 -2.38 2.11
N PRO A 92 -12.56 -3.62 1.57
CA PRO A 92 -11.62 -4.24 0.64
C PRO A 92 -11.80 -3.83 -0.84
N GLY A 93 -12.83 -3.06 -1.18
CA GLY A 93 -13.08 -2.62 -2.55
C GLY A 93 -13.33 -3.76 -3.54
N SER A 94 -13.35 -3.42 -4.83
CA SER A 94 -13.54 -4.36 -5.94
C SER A 94 -12.42 -4.18 -6.96
N TYR A 95 -11.20 -4.35 -6.48
CA TYR A 95 -9.99 -4.28 -7.28
C TYR A 95 -9.91 -5.45 -8.26
N TRP A 96 -9.32 -5.16 -9.41
CA TRP A 96 -8.95 -6.13 -10.43
C TRP A 96 -7.47 -5.99 -10.71
N MET A 97 -6.77 -7.11 -10.67
CA MET A 97 -5.37 -7.28 -11.04
C MET A 97 -5.30 -7.82 -12.47
N GLY A 98 -4.46 -7.21 -13.30
CA GLY A 98 -4.27 -7.68 -14.67
C GLY A 98 -3.61 -9.06 -14.76
N ASP A 99 -3.74 -9.71 -15.91
CA ASP A 99 -3.17 -11.05 -16.14
C ASP A 99 -1.64 -11.01 -16.39
N ALA A 100 -1.07 -9.81 -16.56
CA ALA A 100 0.37 -9.60 -16.71
C ALA A 100 0.98 -9.14 -15.37
N SER A 101 1.39 -10.09 -14.53
CA SER A 101 2.35 -9.83 -13.46
C SER A 101 3.74 -10.08 -14.01
N ASP A 102 4.55 -9.03 -14.13
CA ASP A 102 5.99 -9.22 -14.26
C ASP A 102 6.57 -9.59 -12.88
N SER A 103 7.68 -10.30 -12.86
CA SER A 103 8.37 -10.70 -11.63
C SER A 103 8.77 -9.51 -10.74
N ASP A 104 8.85 -8.32 -11.32
CA ASP A 104 9.27 -7.06 -10.72
C ASP A 104 8.15 -6.00 -10.66
N LYS A 105 6.94 -6.30 -11.15
CA LYS A 105 5.83 -5.33 -11.15
C LYS A 105 4.45 -5.95 -11.21
N THR A 106 3.53 -5.41 -10.41
CA THR A 106 2.09 -5.72 -10.55
C THR A 106 1.22 -4.47 -10.48
N THR A 107 0.04 -4.52 -11.10
CA THR A 107 -0.93 -3.44 -11.10
C THR A 107 -2.31 -3.93 -10.69
N THR A 108 -3.03 -3.07 -9.98
CA THR A 108 -4.45 -3.26 -9.69
C THR A 108 -5.22 -2.00 -10.05
N GLN A 109 -6.50 -2.16 -10.31
CA GLN A 109 -7.39 -1.04 -10.56
C GLN A 109 -8.79 -1.32 -10.05
N GLN A 110 -9.49 -0.27 -9.66
CA GLN A 110 -10.92 -0.32 -9.41
C GLN A 110 -11.59 0.97 -9.85
N ALA A 111 -12.90 0.92 -10.01
CA ALA A 111 -13.72 2.10 -9.98
C ALA A 111 -14.81 1.94 -8.93
N PHE A 112 -15.06 3.01 -8.18
CA PHE A 112 -15.90 2.98 -6.99
C PHE A 112 -16.51 4.35 -6.75
N MET A 113 -17.50 4.38 -5.85
CA MET A 113 -18.18 5.60 -5.44
C MET A 113 -17.98 5.78 -3.94
N VAL A 114 -17.65 7.00 -3.53
CA VAL A 114 -17.61 7.40 -2.11
C VAL A 114 -18.54 8.58 -1.89
N ARG A 115 -19.20 8.62 -0.74
CA ARG A 115 -20.05 9.74 -0.33
C ARG A 115 -19.22 10.71 0.48
N ASN A 116 -19.24 11.99 0.12
CA ASN A 116 -18.74 13.05 0.98
C ASN A 116 -19.78 13.33 2.08
N SER A 117 -19.43 13.10 3.34
CA SER A 117 -20.30 13.24 4.52
C SER A 117 -20.74 14.69 4.74
N ARG A 118 -19.91 15.67 4.39
CA ARG A 118 -20.19 17.11 4.59
C ARG A 118 -21.15 17.65 3.54
N THR A 119 -20.95 17.31 2.27
CA THR A 119 -21.78 17.82 1.16
C THR A 119 -22.91 16.88 0.76
N ASN A 120 -22.90 15.65 1.27
CA ASN A 120 -23.77 14.55 0.87
C ASN A 120 -23.71 14.20 -0.63
N GLN A 121 -22.63 14.60 -1.32
CA GLN A 121 -22.42 14.30 -2.73
C GLN A 121 -21.70 12.97 -2.91
N ASN A 122 -22.09 12.24 -3.95
CA ASN A 122 -21.37 11.04 -4.38
C ASN A 122 -20.27 11.42 -5.36
N ILE A 123 -19.07 10.89 -5.16
CA ILE A 123 -17.92 11.10 -6.03
C ILE A 123 -17.56 9.76 -6.64
N HIS A 124 -17.61 9.69 -7.97
CA HIS A 124 -17.17 8.54 -8.73
C HIS A 124 -15.66 8.64 -8.95
N LEU A 125 -14.94 7.59 -8.57
CA LEU A 125 -13.48 7.55 -8.61
C LEU A 125 -13.01 6.32 -9.37
N LYS A 126 -11.92 6.47 -10.13
CA LYS A 126 -11.10 5.36 -10.61
C LYS A 126 -9.76 5.38 -9.88
N MET A 127 -9.37 4.26 -9.32
CA MET A 127 -8.07 4.08 -8.68
C MET A 127 -7.23 3.08 -9.45
N HIS A 128 -5.96 3.40 -9.64
CA HIS A 128 -4.94 2.50 -10.15
C HIS A 128 -3.78 2.45 -9.16
N LYS A 129 -3.34 1.25 -8.79
CA LYS A 129 -2.18 1.03 -7.94
C LYS A 129 -1.15 0.21 -8.70
N GLN A 130 0.11 0.58 -8.53
CA GLN A 130 1.23 -0.10 -9.15
C GLN A 130 2.30 -0.36 -8.11
N TYR A 131 2.73 -1.61 -8.02
CA TYR A 131 3.70 -2.07 -7.04
C TYR A 131 4.99 -2.49 -7.72
N SER A 132 6.11 -2.10 -7.13
CA SER A 132 7.44 -2.55 -7.55
C SER A 132 8.38 -2.68 -6.35
N PRO A 133 9.27 -3.69 -6.32
CA PRO A 133 10.30 -3.80 -5.31
C PRO A 133 11.31 -2.66 -5.44
N ILE A 134 11.81 -2.18 -4.29
CA ILE A 134 12.89 -1.20 -4.25
C ILE A 134 14.18 -1.95 -3.87
N PRO A 135 15.29 -1.80 -4.61
CA PRO A 135 16.57 -2.36 -4.21
C PRO A 135 17.10 -1.71 -2.93
N ASN A 136 17.88 -2.46 -2.14
CA ASN A 136 18.49 -1.94 -0.92
C ASN A 136 19.31 -0.66 -1.20
N PRO A 137 18.89 0.53 -0.69
CA PRO A 137 19.56 1.80 -0.96
C PRO A 137 20.95 1.86 -0.32
N MET A 138 21.18 1.08 0.74
CA MET A 138 22.47 1.02 1.44
C MET A 138 23.57 0.40 0.57
N LYS A 139 23.21 -0.34 -0.49
CA LYS A 139 24.18 -0.89 -1.45
C LYS A 139 24.74 0.16 -2.42
N ARG A 140 24.26 1.41 -2.42
CA ARG A 140 24.70 2.44 -3.39
C ARG A 140 25.87 3.31 -2.88
N ASN A 141 26.05 3.45 -1.57
CA ASN A 141 27.03 4.35 -0.97
C ASN A 141 28.07 3.56 -0.17
N PHE A 142 29.08 3.02 -0.84
CA PHE A 142 30.20 2.37 -0.16
C PHE A 142 31.34 3.35 0.05
N SER A 143 31.34 4.06 1.18
CA SER A 143 32.59 4.40 1.84
C SER A 143 33.02 3.19 2.69
N THR A 144 34.32 2.96 2.83
CA THR A 144 34.88 1.87 3.66
C THR A 144 34.52 1.98 5.14
N GLU A 145 33.93 3.10 5.57
CA GLU A 145 33.54 3.40 6.96
C GLU A 145 32.17 2.83 7.34
N SER A 146 31.44 2.18 6.42
CA SER A 146 30.05 1.74 6.62
C SER A 146 29.80 0.25 6.35
N SER A 147 30.82 -0.60 6.53
CA SER A 147 30.70 -2.05 6.33
C SER A 147 29.62 -2.70 7.20
N GLU A 148 29.34 -2.16 8.39
CA GLU A 148 28.29 -2.64 9.30
C GLU A 148 26.86 -2.53 8.71
N LEU A 149 26.65 -1.65 7.72
CA LEU A 149 25.35 -1.46 7.07
C LEU A 149 25.03 -2.59 6.09
N LEU A 150 26.03 -3.38 5.68
CA LEU A 150 25.84 -4.57 4.84
C LEU A 150 25.14 -5.71 5.59
N ASP A 151 25.27 -5.75 6.92
CA ASP A 151 24.65 -6.78 7.77
C ASP A 151 23.18 -6.47 8.09
N ILE A 152 22.68 -5.30 7.67
CA ILE A 152 21.29 -4.91 7.87
C ILE A 152 20.43 -5.54 6.77
N SER A 153 19.43 -6.31 7.20
CA SER A 153 18.45 -6.90 6.28
C SER A 153 17.45 -5.86 5.83
N TYR A 154 17.19 -5.81 4.53
CA TYR A 154 16.36 -4.80 3.90
C TYR A 154 15.25 -5.44 3.08
N VAL A 155 14.06 -4.85 3.15
CA VAL A 155 12.98 -5.08 2.21
C VAL A 155 12.21 -3.78 2.00
N GLY A 156 11.89 -3.46 0.76
CA GLY A 156 11.19 -2.23 0.44
C GLY A 156 10.41 -2.35 -0.85
N TYR A 157 9.34 -1.57 -0.94
CA TYR A 157 8.55 -1.48 -2.16
C TYR A 157 8.03 -0.06 -2.36
N GLU A 158 7.75 0.25 -3.61
CA GLU A 158 7.04 1.45 -4.04
C GLU A 158 5.61 1.05 -4.39
N CYS A 159 4.64 1.86 -3.94
CA CYS A 159 3.27 1.79 -4.42
C CYS A 159 2.88 3.16 -4.99
N GLU A 160 2.78 3.25 -6.30
CA GLU A 160 2.22 4.42 -6.97
C GLU A 160 0.69 4.29 -7.02
N THR A 161 -0.02 5.25 -6.41
CA THR A 161 -1.49 5.29 -6.44
C THR A 161 -1.97 6.50 -7.23
N ARG A 162 -2.74 6.26 -8.30
CA ARG A 162 -3.41 7.29 -9.08
C ARG A 162 -4.90 7.24 -8.81
N LEU A 163 -5.48 8.40 -8.52
CA LEU A 163 -6.90 8.57 -8.27
C LEU A 163 -7.47 9.59 -9.25
N LEU A 164 -8.52 9.21 -9.97
CA LEU A 164 -9.16 10.03 -11.00
C LEU A 164 -10.63 10.21 -10.64
N ALA A 165 -11.11 11.46 -10.60
CA ALA A 165 -12.53 11.74 -10.52
C ALA A 165 -13.18 11.51 -11.89
N LEU A 166 -14.30 10.79 -11.90
CA LEU A 166 -15.08 10.51 -13.09
C LEU A 166 -16.31 11.43 -13.15
N PRO A 167 -16.76 11.84 -14.34
CA PRO A 167 -18.00 12.59 -14.50
C PRO A 167 -19.21 11.75 -14.05
N GLU A 168 -20.26 12.40 -13.53
CA GLU A 168 -21.46 11.80 -12.92
C GLU A 168 -22.25 10.82 -13.84
N GLU A 169 -21.98 10.81 -15.15
CA GLU A 169 -22.67 9.93 -16.11
C GLU A 169 -21.68 9.13 -16.98
N ARG A 170 -21.03 8.11 -16.41
CA ARG A 170 -20.68 6.90 -17.18
C ARG A 170 -20.80 5.67 -16.30
N SER A 171 -21.80 4.84 -16.59
CA SER A 171 -21.84 3.44 -16.19
C SER A 171 -20.51 2.79 -16.60
N ILE A 172 -19.73 2.33 -15.62
CA ILE A 172 -18.37 1.83 -15.84
C ILE A 172 -18.45 0.36 -16.26
N SER A 173 -18.93 0.12 -17.48
CA SER A 173 -18.60 -1.12 -18.19
C SER A 173 -17.27 -0.89 -18.90
N ARG A 174 -16.20 -1.42 -18.30
CA ARG A 174 -14.90 -1.73 -18.93
C ARG A 174 -14.42 -0.66 -19.94
N LEU A 175 -13.92 0.47 -19.44
CA LEU A 175 -13.20 1.43 -20.28
C LEU A 175 -11.77 0.92 -20.51
N GLU A 176 -11.59 0.17 -21.59
CA GLU A 176 -10.30 0.03 -22.26
C GLU A 176 -9.97 1.35 -22.97
N GLY A 177 -8.84 1.96 -22.63
CA GLY A 177 -8.26 3.09 -23.37
C GLY A 177 -8.55 4.50 -22.81
N CYS A 178 -7.44 5.22 -22.59
CA CYS A 178 -7.28 6.70 -22.53
C CYS A 178 -7.78 7.45 -21.28
N PHE A 179 -6.88 8.01 -20.47
CA PHE A 179 -6.22 9.31 -20.71
C PHE A 179 -5.11 9.55 -19.66
N ASP A 180 -3.96 10.06 -20.11
CA ASP A 180 -2.82 10.47 -19.27
C ASP A 180 -3.05 11.89 -18.75
N GLY A 181 -2.95 12.05 -17.43
CA GLY A 181 -3.05 13.32 -16.74
C GLY A 181 -2.35 13.23 -15.39
N SER A 182 -1.05 13.47 -15.36
CA SER A 182 -0.28 13.60 -14.13
C SER A 182 -0.48 15.00 -13.55
N PHE A 183 -1.01 15.11 -12.34
CA PHE A 183 -1.08 16.37 -11.61
C PHE A 183 0.05 16.42 -10.57
N THR A 184 0.91 17.44 -10.67
CA THR A 184 2.05 17.66 -9.77
C THR A 184 1.70 18.78 -8.80
N GLY A 185 1.63 18.48 -7.49
CA GLY A 185 1.48 19.46 -6.43
C GLY A 185 2.60 19.29 -5.40
N LEU A 186 3.41 20.33 -5.21
CA LEU A 186 4.55 20.38 -4.30
C LEU A 186 4.11 21.04 -2.98
N LEU A 187 4.45 20.47 -1.82
CA LEU A 187 4.34 21.16 -0.53
C LEU A 187 5.57 20.83 0.35
N PHE A 188 6.25 21.85 0.84
CA PHE A 188 7.33 21.73 1.83
C PHE A 188 6.76 21.77 3.25
N CYS A 189 7.31 20.97 4.16
CA CYS A 189 7.25 21.26 5.59
C CYS A 189 8.61 20.98 6.24
N GLY A 190 9.19 22.03 6.82
CA GLY A 190 10.51 22.01 7.45
C GLY A 190 10.49 21.33 8.82
N GLU A 191 11.64 20.78 9.18
CA GLU A 191 11.93 20.18 10.48
C GLU A 191 11.69 21.21 11.60
N ASN A 192 10.95 20.82 12.63
CA ASN A 192 11.38 21.02 14.01
C ASN A 192 10.55 20.16 15.00
N SER A 193 11.26 19.21 15.60
CA SER A 193 11.09 18.71 16.98
C SER A 193 9.71 18.22 17.46
N CYS A 194 9.55 16.89 17.56
CA CYS A 194 8.82 16.28 18.68
C CYS A 194 9.51 14.99 19.14
N ASN A 195 9.99 15.01 20.38
CA ASN A 195 10.66 13.91 21.07
C ASN A 195 9.58 13.04 21.76
N CYS A 196 9.27 11.87 21.20
CA CYS A 196 8.24 10.97 21.74
C CYS A 196 8.89 9.73 22.36
N LYS A 197 9.41 9.87 23.58
CA LYS A 197 9.58 8.75 24.51
C LYS A 197 8.42 8.83 25.50
N ASN A 198 7.57 7.79 25.53
CA ASN A 198 6.51 7.55 26.53
C ASN A 198 5.07 8.04 26.26
N SER A 199 4.53 7.85 25.06
CA SER A 199 3.09 7.69 24.91
C SER A 199 2.77 6.69 23.79
N GLY A 200 1.89 5.73 24.08
CA GLY A 200 1.34 4.79 23.10
C GLY A 200 0.38 5.51 22.15
N ALA A 201 0.91 6.41 21.33
CA ALA A 201 0.18 7.20 20.36
C ALA A 201 0.33 6.59 18.97
N TYR A 202 -0.80 6.17 18.40
CA TYR A 202 -0.93 5.90 16.97
C TYR A 202 -0.64 7.20 16.21
N ALA A 203 0.33 7.16 15.31
CA ALA A 203 0.69 8.31 14.49
C ALA A 203 -0.35 8.49 13.38
N TRP A 204 -1.16 9.54 13.50
CA TRP A 204 -2.10 9.98 12.47
C TRP A 204 -1.38 10.96 11.55
N TYR A 205 -1.36 10.69 10.25
CA TYR A 205 -0.85 11.62 9.25
C TYR A 205 -1.99 12.04 8.32
N TYR A 206 -2.30 13.34 8.31
CA TYR A 206 -3.15 13.99 7.31
C TYR A 206 -2.30 14.35 6.10
N ILE A 207 -2.82 14.20 4.87
CA ILE A 207 -2.55 15.04 3.67
C ILE A 207 -3.41 14.49 2.50
N ILE A 208 -4.05 15.40 1.74
CA ILE A 208 -4.64 15.11 0.43
C ILE A 208 -3.58 15.42 -0.63
N SER A 209 -3.01 14.40 -1.25
CA SER A 209 -2.29 14.51 -2.53
C SER A 209 -2.14 13.12 -3.14
N ALA A 210 -2.01 13.04 -4.46
CA ALA A 210 -1.61 11.80 -5.12
C ALA A 210 -0.22 11.43 -4.61
N PHE A 211 -0.12 10.42 -3.75
CA PHE A 211 1.13 10.00 -3.14
C PHE A 211 1.90 9.06 -4.07
N PHE A 212 3.14 9.41 -4.40
CA PHE A 212 4.18 8.42 -4.65
C PHE A 212 4.66 7.94 -3.28
N GLY A 213 4.12 6.81 -2.81
CA GLY A 213 4.48 6.24 -1.53
C GLY A 213 5.63 5.25 -1.70
N VAL A 214 6.78 5.56 -1.11
CA VAL A 214 7.84 4.57 -0.88
C VAL A 214 7.78 4.11 0.57
N THR A 215 7.57 2.81 0.75
CA THR A 215 7.62 2.16 2.06
C THR A 215 8.94 1.41 2.19
N ILE A 216 9.79 1.92 3.08
CA ILE A 216 11.08 1.30 3.41
C ILE A 216 10.96 0.67 4.79
N ILE A 217 11.27 -0.62 4.88
CA ILE A 217 11.30 -1.35 6.15
C ILE A 217 12.71 -1.89 6.38
N VAL A 218 13.29 -1.51 7.52
CA VAL A 218 14.63 -1.92 7.93
C VAL A 218 14.51 -2.97 9.03
N LEU A 219 15.07 -4.15 8.81
CA LEU A 219 15.08 -5.24 9.78
C LEU A 219 16.48 -5.36 10.42
N LYS A 220 16.56 -5.35 11.75
CA LYS A 220 17.79 -5.64 12.51
C LYS A 220 17.56 -6.87 13.37
N GLY A 221 18.31 -7.96 13.10
CA GLY A 221 18.18 -9.22 13.84
C GLY A 221 16.81 -9.90 13.69
N GLY A 222 16.18 -9.81 12.50
CA GLY A 222 14.87 -10.40 12.22
C GLY A 222 13.66 -9.61 12.73
N LYS A 223 13.86 -8.48 13.42
CA LYS A 223 12.78 -7.62 13.91
C LYS A 223 12.75 -6.29 13.17
N VAL A 224 11.54 -5.76 12.94
CA VAL A 224 11.34 -4.42 12.38
C VAL A 224 11.99 -3.39 13.31
N SER A 225 13.05 -2.76 12.81
CA SER A 225 13.81 -1.73 13.52
C SER A 225 13.42 -0.31 13.11
N GLY A 226 12.73 -0.15 11.98
CA GLY A 226 12.18 1.12 11.51
C GLY A 226 11.32 0.96 10.26
N VAL A 227 10.29 1.80 10.15
CA VAL A 227 9.43 1.95 8.96
C VAL A 227 9.47 3.42 8.57
N SER A 228 9.81 3.71 7.31
CA SER A 228 9.78 5.07 6.77
C SER A 228 8.84 5.11 5.57
N HIS A 229 7.94 6.09 5.57
CA HIS A 229 7.14 6.48 4.40
C HIS A 229 7.74 7.77 3.88
N GLN A 230 8.32 7.74 2.68
CA GLN A 230 8.84 8.93 2.02
C GLN A 230 8.02 9.21 0.75
N ALA A 231 7.65 10.48 0.57
CA ALA A 231 7.19 10.96 -0.72
C ALA A 231 8.43 11.09 -1.63
N VAL A 232 8.46 10.35 -2.74
CA VAL A 232 9.57 10.46 -3.69
C VAL A 232 9.30 11.56 -4.69
N ASN A 233 10.12 12.61 -4.65
CA ASN A 233 10.23 13.56 -5.74
C ASN A 233 11.03 12.88 -6.86
N ARG A 234 10.40 12.52 -7.98
CA ARG A 234 11.14 12.24 -9.20
C ARG A 234 11.67 13.57 -9.74
N LEU A 235 12.99 13.71 -9.79
CA LEU A 235 13.68 14.74 -10.56
C LEU A 235 13.47 14.52 -12.06
#